data_AF-A0A178DZL5-F1
#
_entry.id   AF-A0A178DZL5-F1
#
_cell.length_a   1.000
_cell.length_b   1.000
_cell.length_c   1.000
_cell.angle_alpha   90.00
_cell.angle_beta   90.00
_cell.angle_gamma   90.00
#
_symmetry.space_group_name_H-M   'P 1'
#
loop_
_entity.id
_entity.type
_entity.pdbx_description
1 polymer ?
#
loop_
_entity_poly.entity_id
_entity_poly.type
_entity_poly.pdbx_seq_one_letter_code
_entity_poly.pdbx_strand_id
1 'polypeptide(L)'
;MAPISKLVTILSLSLFAAAQGTQFITGPCTSDADCAAGCCGFNTGKCAGPIVALERDGGCGFGDAQPNDNAAQALRGAAPAPVPNAPGNAKADATPPAAPPAQTAAPAPAGNGNGNGNGAGNGTGKQFITGPCTSDADCAAGCCGFTSGKCAGPVVAQERDGGCGFGDAAPNDNAAQALQGRRLGRRGAKFM
;
A
#
# COMPACT_ATOMS: atom_id res chain seq x y z
N MET A 1 45.01 -9.32 -19.28
CA MET A 1 43.80 -8.67 -19.83
C MET A 1 42.58 -9.01 -18.96
N ALA A 2 42.54 -8.52 -17.72
CA ALA A 2 41.47 -8.79 -16.74
C ALA A 2 40.89 -7.57 -15.96
N PRO A 3 41.40 -6.31 -16.08
CA PRO A 3 40.85 -5.21 -15.27
C PRO A 3 39.57 -4.59 -15.85
N ILE A 4 39.34 -4.69 -17.16
CA ILE A 4 38.24 -3.99 -17.83
C ILE A 4 36.88 -4.65 -17.51
N SER A 5 36.77 -5.99 -17.50
CA SER A 5 35.52 -6.66 -17.15
C SER A 5 35.07 -6.40 -15.72
N LYS A 6 36.00 -6.28 -14.75
CA LYS A 6 35.67 -5.96 -13.35
C LYS A 6 35.13 -4.54 -13.20
N LEU A 7 35.73 -3.58 -13.91
CA LEU A 7 35.27 -2.19 -13.94
C LEU A 7 33.87 -2.05 -14.53
N VAL A 8 33.56 -2.78 -15.62
CA VAL A 8 32.22 -2.77 -16.22
C VAL A 8 31.18 -3.33 -15.25
N THR A 9 31.43 -4.46 -14.59
CA THR A 9 30.48 -5.03 -13.61
C THR A 9 30.22 -4.13 -12.41
N ILE A 10 31.24 -3.42 -11.90
CA ILE A 10 31.08 -2.52 -10.75
C ILE A 10 30.30 -1.26 -11.15
N LEU A 11 30.53 -0.75 -12.36
CA LEU A 11 29.80 0.41 -12.88
C LEU A 11 28.32 0.07 -13.15
N SER A 12 28.05 -1.13 -13.70
CA SER A 12 26.68 -1.62 -13.91
C SER A 12 25.91 -1.84 -12.59
N LEU A 13 26.56 -2.39 -11.56
CA LEU A 13 25.92 -2.63 -10.25
C LEU A 13 25.62 -1.32 -9.52
N SER A 14 26.50 -0.32 -9.65
CA SER A 14 26.30 1.02 -9.07
C SER A 14 25.13 1.77 -9.70
N LEU A 15 24.88 1.60 -10.99
CA LEU A 15 23.74 2.20 -11.68
C LEU A 15 22.40 1.57 -11.27
N PHE A 16 22.35 0.25 -11.03
CA PHE A 16 21.14 -0.44 -10.59
C PHE A 16 20.70 -0.06 -9.17
N ALA A 17 21.64 0.34 -8.30
CA ALA A 17 21.32 0.77 -6.94
C ALA A 17 20.72 2.19 -6.89
N ALA A 18 21.03 3.05 -7.86
CA ALA A 18 20.59 4.45 -7.89
C ALA A 18 19.16 4.66 -8.46
N ALA A 19 18.55 3.62 -9.02
CA ALA A 19 17.24 3.71 -9.68
C ALA A 19 16.06 3.14 -8.85
N GLN A 20 16.32 2.73 -7.60
CA GLN A 20 15.29 2.19 -6.72
C GLN A 20 14.77 3.33 -5.84
N GLY A 21 13.50 3.71 -6.03
CA GLY A 21 12.88 4.77 -5.25
C GLY A 21 13.03 4.56 -3.74
N THR A 22 13.26 5.64 -3.01
CA THR A 22 13.56 5.58 -1.57
C THR A 22 12.36 5.87 -0.69
N GLN A 23 11.25 6.34 -1.26
CA GLN A 23 10.05 6.68 -0.52
C GLN A 23 9.23 5.42 -0.17
N PHE A 24 8.79 5.38 1.09
CA PHE A 24 7.92 4.33 1.62
C PHE A 24 6.47 4.56 1.20
N ILE A 25 5.64 3.52 1.36
CA ILE A 25 4.19 3.60 1.16
C ILE A 25 3.63 4.76 1.99
N THR A 26 2.75 5.56 1.38
CA THR A 26 2.17 6.83 1.84
C THR A 26 3.10 8.05 1.89
N GLY A 27 4.40 7.88 1.61
CA GLY A 27 5.34 8.98 1.46
C GLY A 27 5.00 9.86 0.24
N PRO A 28 5.33 11.16 0.27
CA PRO A 28 5.10 12.05 -0.87
C PRO A 28 5.98 11.66 -2.04
N CYS A 29 5.48 11.87 -3.26
CA CYS A 29 6.23 11.63 -4.48
C CYS A 29 5.80 12.59 -5.59
N THR A 30 6.71 12.78 -6.53
CA THR A 30 6.51 13.58 -7.74
C THR A 30 6.60 12.75 -9.01
N SER A 31 7.11 11.52 -8.91
CA SER A 31 7.16 10.55 -9.99
C SER A 31 7.16 9.12 -9.43
N ASP A 32 6.82 8.14 -10.26
CA ASP A 32 6.85 6.71 -9.91
C ASP A 32 8.23 6.24 -9.40
N ALA A 33 9.31 6.86 -9.90
CA ALA A 33 10.69 6.55 -9.54
C ALA A 33 11.05 6.94 -8.10
N ASP A 34 10.30 7.85 -7.47
CA ASP A 34 10.54 8.25 -6.08
C ASP A 34 10.19 7.11 -5.11
N CYS A 35 9.27 6.24 -5.52
CA CYS A 35 8.66 5.22 -4.67
C CYS A 35 9.39 3.89 -4.75
N ALA A 36 9.65 3.25 -3.60
CA ALA A 36 10.23 1.90 -3.55
C ALA A 36 9.33 0.86 -4.26
N ALA A 37 8.02 1.11 -4.27
CA ALA A 37 7.04 0.28 -4.96
C ALA A 37 6.88 0.64 -6.46
N GLY A 38 7.62 1.63 -6.96
CA GLY A 38 7.58 2.08 -8.35
C GLY A 38 6.26 2.72 -8.78
N CYS A 39 5.44 3.19 -7.83
CA CYS A 39 4.13 3.75 -8.12
C CYS A 39 3.83 4.95 -7.21
N CYS A 40 3.73 6.11 -7.84
CA CYS A 40 3.27 7.35 -7.26
C CYS A 40 1.81 7.57 -7.68
N GLY A 41 0.89 7.55 -6.71
CA GLY A 41 -0.55 7.59 -6.95
C GLY A 41 -0.97 8.80 -7.78
N PHE A 42 -1.60 8.56 -8.93
CA PHE A 42 -1.89 9.56 -9.95
C PHE A 42 -2.65 10.78 -9.42
N ASN A 43 -3.66 10.56 -8.56
CA ASN A 43 -4.45 11.64 -7.98
C ASN A 43 -3.92 12.16 -6.64
N THR A 44 -3.08 11.38 -5.94
CA THR A 44 -2.76 11.64 -4.54
C THR A 44 -1.33 12.12 -4.30
N GLY A 45 -0.41 11.90 -5.26
CA GLY A 45 1.00 12.26 -5.11
C GLY A 45 1.67 11.53 -3.95
N LYS A 46 1.20 10.32 -3.64
CA LYS A 46 1.72 9.47 -2.56
C LYS A 46 2.11 8.11 -3.08
N CYS A 47 3.20 7.58 -2.56
CA CYS A 47 3.66 6.25 -2.90
C CYS A 47 2.65 5.20 -2.42
N ALA A 48 2.30 4.26 -3.28
CA ALA A 48 1.36 3.21 -2.95
C ALA A 48 1.78 1.88 -3.56
N GLY A 49 1.23 0.78 -3.02
CA GLY A 49 1.36 -0.51 -3.66
C GLY A 49 0.68 -0.44 -5.03
N PRO A 50 1.29 -0.96 -6.12
CA PRO A 50 0.78 -0.72 -7.47
C PRO A 50 -0.68 -1.13 -7.70
N ILE A 51 -1.11 -2.23 -7.08
CA ILE A 51 -2.51 -2.69 -7.15
C ILE A 51 -3.45 -1.75 -6.39
N VAL A 52 -3.04 -1.33 -5.19
CA VAL A 52 -3.81 -0.42 -4.34
C VAL A 52 -3.94 0.96 -4.99
N ALA A 53 -2.90 1.40 -5.71
CA ALA A 53 -2.92 2.66 -6.44
C ALA A 53 -3.93 2.65 -7.59
N LEU A 54 -4.06 1.53 -8.31
CA LEU A 54 -5.09 1.37 -9.35
C LEU A 54 -6.51 1.47 -8.77
N GLU A 55 -6.72 0.90 -7.59
CA GLU A 55 -8.04 0.85 -6.95
C GLU A 55 -8.43 2.19 -6.31
N ARG A 56 -7.47 2.90 -5.70
CA ARG A 56 -7.75 4.07 -4.84
C ARG A 56 -7.17 5.38 -5.36
N ASP A 57 -5.99 5.33 -5.95
CA ASP A 57 -5.23 6.54 -6.31
C ASP A 57 -5.39 6.90 -7.80
N GLY A 58 -6.20 6.13 -8.55
CA GLY A 58 -6.48 6.30 -9.97
C GLY A 58 -5.39 5.79 -10.91
N GLY A 59 -4.48 4.95 -10.39
CA GLY A 59 -3.30 4.46 -11.10
C GLY A 59 -1.99 5.10 -10.63
N CYS A 60 -0.89 4.74 -11.29
CA CYS A 60 0.44 5.30 -11.10
C CYS A 60 0.68 6.48 -12.08
N GLY A 61 1.75 7.24 -11.90
CA GLY A 61 2.11 8.35 -12.80
C GLY A 61 1.67 9.74 -12.33
N PHE A 62 1.78 10.06 -11.03
CA PHE A 62 1.53 11.43 -10.56
C PHE A 62 2.36 12.46 -11.35
N GLY A 63 1.72 13.54 -11.80
CA GLY A 63 2.35 14.58 -12.62
C GLY A 63 2.34 14.29 -14.12
N ASP A 64 2.00 13.08 -14.54
CA ASP A 64 1.79 12.75 -15.95
C ASP A 64 0.41 13.23 -16.45
N ALA A 65 0.28 13.35 -17.77
CA ALA A 65 -1.01 13.73 -18.38
C ALA A 65 -2.09 12.66 -18.20
N GLN A 66 -1.71 11.39 -18.01
CA GLN A 66 -2.60 10.24 -17.89
C GLN A 66 -2.02 9.20 -16.92
N PRO A 67 -2.88 8.47 -16.17
CA PRO A 67 -2.43 7.41 -15.28
C PRO A 67 -1.92 6.18 -16.04
N ASN A 68 -1.06 5.39 -15.40
CA ASN A 68 -0.53 4.13 -15.92
C ASN A 68 -0.62 2.98 -14.90
N ASP A 69 -0.46 1.73 -15.37
CA ASP A 69 -0.47 0.51 -14.54
C ASP A 69 0.83 -0.32 -14.66
N ASN A 70 1.90 0.28 -15.19
CA ASN A 70 3.18 -0.39 -15.47
C ASN A 70 3.74 -1.10 -14.23
N ALA A 71 3.69 -0.44 -13.07
CA ALA A 71 4.17 -1.01 -11.81
C ALA A 71 3.33 -2.21 -11.36
N ALA A 72 2.03 -2.21 -11.64
CA ALA A 72 1.14 -3.31 -11.34
C ALA A 72 1.38 -4.50 -12.26
N GLN A 73 1.66 -4.24 -13.53
CA GLN A 73 2.02 -5.25 -14.52
C GLN A 73 3.34 -5.92 -14.18
N ALA A 74 4.36 -5.12 -13.83
CA ALA A 74 5.65 -5.61 -13.34
C ALA A 74 5.49 -6.51 -12.10
N LEU A 75 4.66 -6.11 -11.13
CA LEU A 75 4.39 -6.90 -9.93
C LEU A 75 3.66 -8.22 -10.24
N ARG A 76 2.79 -8.23 -11.25
CA ARG A 76 2.08 -9.44 -11.71
C ARG A 76 2.95 -10.36 -12.57
N GLY A 77 4.19 -9.98 -12.87
CA GLY A 77 5.05 -10.71 -13.80
C GLY A 77 4.52 -10.72 -15.24
N ALA A 78 3.61 -9.80 -15.57
CA ALA A 78 3.02 -9.67 -16.89
C ALA A 78 3.79 -8.61 -17.69
N ALA A 79 4.09 -8.91 -18.96
CA ALA A 79 4.48 -7.88 -19.92
C ALA A 79 3.35 -6.83 -20.03
N PRO A 80 3.68 -5.55 -20.29
CA PRO A 80 2.69 -4.50 -20.19
C PRO A 80 1.52 -4.74 -21.13
N ALA A 81 0.32 -4.85 -20.55
CA ALA A 81 -0.92 -4.94 -21.32
C ALA A 81 -1.37 -3.51 -21.66
N PRO A 82 -1.80 -3.22 -22.89
CA PRO A 82 -2.38 -1.93 -23.18
C PRO A 82 -3.71 -1.79 -22.42
N VAL A 83 -3.86 -0.72 -21.64
CA VAL A 83 -5.20 -0.21 -21.31
C VAL A 83 -5.91 0.17 -22.62
N PRO A 84 -7.25 0.05 -22.75
CA PRO A 84 -7.97 0.55 -23.91
C PRO A 84 -7.92 2.08 -23.93
N ASN A 85 -6.86 2.58 -24.56
CA ASN A 85 -6.63 3.88 -25.19
C ASN A 85 -5.14 4.24 -25.05
N ALA A 86 -4.30 3.50 -25.78
CA ALA A 86 -2.93 3.91 -26.07
C ALA A 86 -2.75 4.00 -27.59
N PRO A 87 -2.09 5.05 -28.08
CA PRO A 87 -0.98 4.86 -29.00
C PRO A 87 0.31 4.94 -28.18
N GLY A 88 1.10 3.87 -28.24
CA GLY A 88 2.36 3.75 -27.53
C GLY A 88 3.45 4.70 -28.05
N ASN A 89 4.39 4.97 -27.13
CA ASN A 89 5.81 5.23 -27.32
C ASN A 89 6.21 6.32 -28.34
N ALA A 90 6.52 7.51 -27.83
CA ALA A 90 7.65 8.28 -28.34
C ALA A 90 8.32 9.10 -27.22
N LYS A 91 9.54 8.68 -26.89
CA LYS A 91 10.72 9.51 -26.64
C LYS A 91 10.57 10.67 -25.64
N ALA A 92 11.25 10.51 -24.50
CA ALA A 92 11.71 11.62 -23.69
C ALA A 92 12.49 12.62 -24.57
N ASP A 93 11.92 13.81 -24.78
CA ASP A 93 12.69 15.00 -25.11
C ASP A 93 12.49 15.99 -23.96
N ALA A 94 13.61 16.28 -23.30
CA ALA A 94 13.71 17.23 -22.23
C ALA A 94 13.39 18.64 -22.75
N THR A 95 12.33 19.26 -22.24
CA THR A 95 12.18 20.71 -22.17
C THR A 95 11.35 21.03 -20.94
N PRO A 96 11.79 21.89 -20.02
CA PRO A 96 11.03 22.16 -18.79
C PRO A 96 9.82 23.05 -19.12
N PRO A 97 8.57 22.64 -18.79
CA PRO A 97 7.47 23.58 -18.80
C PRO A 97 7.41 24.34 -17.46
N ALA A 98 7.11 25.63 -17.59
CA ALA A 98 6.99 26.60 -16.51
C ALA A 98 5.93 26.21 -15.46
N ALA A 99 6.13 26.70 -14.24
CA ALA A 99 5.24 26.51 -13.10
C ALA A 99 3.77 26.88 -13.43
N PRO A 100 2.78 26.01 -13.15
CA PRO A 100 1.38 26.38 -13.25
C PRO A 100 0.92 27.16 -12.00
N PRO A 101 -0.10 28.03 -12.14
CA PRO A 101 -0.54 28.91 -11.06
C PRO A 101 -1.22 28.13 -9.93
N ALA A 102 -1.07 28.63 -8.70
CA ALA A 102 -1.76 28.12 -7.53
C ALA A 102 -3.29 28.16 -7.75
N GLN A 103 -3.91 26.97 -7.89
CA GLN A 103 -5.36 26.83 -7.95
C GLN A 103 -5.90 26.49 -6.57
N THR A 104 -6.80 27.33 -6.09
CA THR A 104 -7.58 27.15 -4.86
C THR A 104 -8.45 25.91 -5.00
N ALA A 105 -8.38 24.99 -4.05
CA ALA A 105 -9.15 23.74 -4.04
C ALA A 105 -10.66 24.01 -4.11
N ALA A 106 -11.31 23.55 -5.17
CA ALA A 106 -12.76 23.43 -5.25
C ALA A 106 -13.23 22.09 -4.63
N PRO A 107 -14.44 22.00 -4.05
CA PRO A 107 -14.90 20.80 -3.36
C PRO A 107 -15.12 19.63 -4.33
N ALA A 108 -14.64 18.44 -3.96
CA ALA A 108 -14.80 17.22 -4.75
C ALA A 108 -16.28 16.78 -4.89
N PRO A 109 -16.69 16.22 -6.04
CA PRO A 109 -18.04 15.70 -6.24
C PRO A 109 -18.28 14.40 -5.45
N ALA A 110 -19.52 14.23 -5.00
CA ALA A 110 -19.99 13.05 -4.28
C ALA A 110 -19.96 11.80 -5.19
N GLY A 111 -19.08 10.85 -4.88
CA GLY A 111 -18.97 9.55 -5.53
C GLY A 111 -19.31 8.41 -4.58
N ASN A 112 -20.23 7.55 -4.99
CA ASN A 112 -20.75 6.42 -4.23
C ASN A 112 -19.67 5.33 -4.00
N GLY A 113 -19.37 5.09 -2.72
CA GLY A 113 -19.05 3.77 -2.17
C GLY A 113 -17.72 3.11 -2.56
N ASN A 114 -16.70 3.31 -1.72
CA ASN A 114 -15.83 2.29 -1.10
C ASN A 114 -14.40 2.84 -0.92
N GLY A 115 -14.17 3.52 0.20
CA GLY A 115 -12.88 4.14 0.51
C GLY A 115 -12.91 5.06 1.74
N ASN A 116 -14.08 5.45 2.21
CA ASN A 116 -14.27 6.12 3.49
C ASN A 116 -14.85 5.14 4.52
N GLY A 117 -13.97 4.39 5.18
CA GLY A 117 -14.29 3.65 6.39
C GLY A 117 -14.19 4.50 7.65
N ASN A 118 -14.81 5.69 7.64
CA ASN A 118 -15.28 6.37 8.86
C ASN A 118 -16.57 5.72 9.38
N GLY A 119 -16.87 4.49 8.96
CA GLY A 119 -17.99 3.72 9.46
C GLY A 119 -17.63 3.08 10.80
N ALA A 120 -18.54 3.20 11.76
CA ALA A 120 -18.61 2.26 12.87
C ALA A 120 -18.49 0.83 12.33
N GLY A 121 -17.86 -0.04 13.11
CA GLY A 121 -17.72 -1.43 12.76
C GLY A 121 -19.02 -2.09 12.29
N ASN A 122 -18.96 -2.82 11.18
CA ASN A 122 -20.12 -3.53 10.62
C ASN A 122 -20.06 -5.05 10.87
N GLY A 123 -19.10 -5.53 11.65
CA GLY A 123 -18.90 -6.94 12.00
C GLY A 123 -18.45 -7.84 10.85
N THR A 124 -18.06 -7.29 9.70
CA THR A 124 -17.75 -8.11 8.49
C THR A 124 -16.29 -8.58 8.40
N GLY A 125 -15.44 -8.23 9.36
CA GLY A 125 -14.03 -8.63 9.41
C GLY A 125 -13.20 -8.06 8.26
N LYS A 126 -13.58 -6.92 7.69
CA LYS A 126 -12.89 -6.32 6.52
C LYS A 126 -12.02 -5.12 6.88
N GLN A 127 -12.07 -4.62 8.11
CA GLN A 127 -11.27 -3.45 8.47
C GLN A 127 -9.78 -3.80 8.47
N PHE A 128 -8.99 -2.93 7.83
CA PHE A 128 -7.55 -3.04 7.76
C PHE A 128 -6.90 -2.70 9.10
N ILE A 129 -5.65 -3.12 9.29
CA ILE A 129 -4.85 -2.74 10.46
C ILE A 129 -4.81 -1.20 10.55
N THR A 130 -5.04 -0.67 11.75
CA THR A 130 -5.23 0.76 12.11
C THR A 130 -6.58 1.39 11.79
N GLY A 131 -7.49 0.70 11.10
CA GLY A 131 -8.86 1.18 10.89
C GLY A 131 -9.67 1.23 12.19
N PRO A 132 -10.67 2.13 12.30
CA PRO A 132 -11.53 2.18 13.48
C PRO A 132 -12.39 0.91 13.58
N CYS A 133 -12.73 0.54 14.80
CA CYS A 133 -13.58 -0.61 15.10
C CYS A 133 -14.39 -0.38 16.37
N THR A 134 -15.50 -1.11 16.47
CA THR A 134 -16.40 -1.10 17.63
C THR A 134 -16.50 -2.47 18.29
N SER A 135 -15.92 -3.50 17.66
CA SER A 135 -15.83 -4.87 18.13
C SER A 135 -14.71 -5.61 17.38
N ASP A 136 -14.25 -6.74 17.94
CA ASP A 136 -13.25 -7.61 17.32
C ASP A 136 -13.67 -8.14 15.94
N ALA A 137 -14.98 -8.30 15.71
CA ALA A 137 -15.56 -8.78 14.46
C ALA A 137 -15.37 -7.81 13.28
N ASP A 138 -15.02 -6.56 13.54
CA ASP A 138 -14.80 -5.57 12.50
C ASP A 138 -13.46 -5.78 11.78
N CYS A 139 -12.49 -6.31 12.52
CA CYS A 139 -11.10 -6.36 12.12
C CYS A 139 -10.78 -7.65 11.37
N ALA A 140 -10.05 -7.55 10.25
CA ALA A 140 -9.57 -8.74 9.53
C ALA A 140 -8.64 -9.61 10.40
N ALA A 141 -7.95 -8.99 11.36
CA ALA A 141 -7.11 -9.65 12.35
C ALA A 141 -7.90 -10.21 13.56
N GLY A 142 -9.21 -9.94 13.63
CA GLY A 142 -10.10 -10.38 14.70
C GLY A 142 -9.82 -9.69 16.05
N CYS A 143 -9.16 -8.54 16.05
CA CYS A 143 -8.80 -7.82 17.28
C CYS A 143 -8.98 -6.32 17.09
N CYS A 144 -9.92 -5.77 17.83
CA CYS A 144 -10.14 -4.35 18.02
C CYS A 144 -9.50 -3.91 19.33
N GLY A 145 -8.48 -3.05 19.24
CA GLY A 145 -7.66 -2.66 20.39
C GLY A 145 -8.49 -2.06 21.52
N PHE A 146 -8.41 -2.65 22.71
CA PHE A 146 -9.26 -2.34 23.86
C PHE A 146 -9.26 -0.84 24.22
N THR A 147 -8.09 -0.21 24.19
CA THR A 147 -7.93 1.21 24.54
C THR A 147 -8.01 2.11 23.30
N SER A 148 -7.53 1.63 22.15
CA SER A 148 -7.34 2.48 20.97
C SER A 148 -8.55 2.53 20.04
N GLY A 149 -9.47 1.54 20.12
CA GLY A 149 -10.59 1.42 19.20
C GLY A 149 -10.16 1.23 17.75
N LYS A 150 -8.95 0.67 17.54
CA LYS A 150 -8.36 0.45 16.23
C LYS A 150 -8.01 -1.02 16.02
N CYS A 151 -8.20 -1.48 14.80
CA CYS A 151 -7.83 -2.83 14.40
C CYS A 151 -6.32 -3.02 14.50
N ALA A 152 -5.89 -4.10 15.14
CA ALA A 152 -4.48 -4.41 15.33
C ALA A 152 -4.21 -5.92 15.19
N GLY A 153 -2.95 -6.28 15.00
CA GLY A 153 -2.54 -7.67 15.11
C GLY A 153 -2.74 -8.15 16.55
N PRO A 154 -3.23 -9.38 16.80
CA PRO A 154 -3.64 -9.80 18.15
C PRO A 154 -2.54 -9.69 19.20
N VAL A 155 -1.29 -9.95 18.83
CA VAL A 155 -0.13 -9.82 19.73
C VAL A 155 0.24 -8.36 19.95
N VAL A 156 0.26 -7.55 18.89
CA VAL A 156 0.57 -6.12 18.96
C VAL A 156 -0.45 -5.38 19.82
N ALA A 157 -1.72 -5.80 19.76
CA ALA A 157 -2.78 -5.24 20.60
C ALA A 157 -2.55 -5.48 22.09
N GLN A 158 -1.96 -6.63 22.47
CA GLN A 158 -1.63 -6.90 23.88
C GLN A 158 -0.59 -5.89 24.41
N GLU A 159 0.39 -5.55 23.59
CA GLU A 159 1.49 -4.68 24.00
C GLU A 159 1.12 -3.20 23.95
N ARG A 160 0.36 -2.78 22.92
CA ARG A 160 0.10 -1.37 22.63
C ARG A 160 -1.30 -0.90 23.05
N ASP A 161 -2.30 -1.76 22.88
CA ASP A 161 -3.70 -1.36 22.96
C ASP A 161 -4.39 -1.87 24.25
N GLY A 162 -3.64 -2.58 25.11
CA GLY A 162 -4.14 -3.18 26.34
C GLY A 162 -4.94 -4.46 26.13
N GLY A 163 -4.85 -5.09 24.95
CA GLY A 163 -5.60 -6.28 24.56
C GLY A 163 -6.67 -6.03 23.49
N CYS A 164 -7.44 -7.07 23.17
CA CYS A 164 -8.59 -7.01 22.25
C CYS A 164 -9.90 -6.76 23.03
N GLY A 165 -10.99 -6.44 22.34
CA GLY A 165 -12.31 -6.23 22.96
C GLY A 165 -12.69 -4.78 23.24
N PHE A 166 -12.45 -3.86 22.30
CA PHE A 166 -12.96 -2.49 22.44
C PHE A 166 -14.48 -2.47 22.69
N GLY A 167 -14.91 -1.74 23.72
CA GLY A 167 -16.31 -1.67 24.14
C GLY A 167 -16.72 -2.73 25.17
N ASP A 168 -15.87 -3.73 25.45
CA ASP A 168 -16.09 -4.70 26.51
C ASP A 168 -15.73 -4.13 27.90
N ALA A 169 -16.22 -4.79 28.97
CA ALA A 169 -15.89 -4.40 30.34
C ALA A 169 -14.42 -4.66 30.72
N ALA A 170 -13.74 -5.55 30.00
CA ALA A 170 -12.35 -5.91 30.21
C ALA A 170 -11.68 -6.36 28.91
N PRO A 171 -10.37 -6.13 28.73
CA PRO A 171 -9.65 -6.62 27.57
C PRO A 171 -9.54 -8.14 27.58
N ASN A 172 -9.47 -8.73 26.38
CA ASN A 172 -9.31 -10.17 26.19
C ASN A 172 -8.13 -10.52 25.25
N ASP A 173 -7.73 -11.79 25.26
CA ASP A 173 -6.65 -12.34 24.41
C ASP A 173 -7.14 -13.44 23.46
N ASN A 174 -8.45 -13.56 23.26
CA ASN A 174 -9.09 -14.60 22.44
C ASN A 174 -8.50 -14.66 21.02
N ALA A 175 -8.30 -13.49 20.39
CA ALA A 175 -7.72 -13.39 19.06
C ALA A 175 -6.25 -13.85 19.02
N ALA A 176 -5.51 -13.62 20.10
CA ALA A 176 -4.11 -14.06 20.22
C ALA A 176 -4.04 -15.58 20.45
N GLN A 177 -4.90 -16.13 21.29
CA GLN A 177 -5.03 -17.57 21.50
C GLN A 177 -5.47 -18.29 20.22
N ALA A 178 -6.43 -17.75 19.47
CA ALA A 178 -6.85 -18.31 18.19
C ALA A 178 -5.71 -18.32 17.15
N LEU A 179 -4.87 -17.28 17.14
CA LEU A 179 -3.68 -17.23 16.29
C LEU A 179 -2.66 -18.31 16.69
N GLN A 180 -2.44 -18.51 17.99
CA GLN A 180 -1.55 -19.57 18.50
C GLN A 180 -2.10 -20.97 18.18
N GLY A 181 -3.41 -21.20 18.37
CA GLY A 181 -4.09 -22.45 18.01
C GLY A 181 -4.01 -22.75 16.51
N ARG A 182 -4.12 -21.74 15.64
CA ARG A 182 -3.88 -21.89 14.19
C ARG A 182 -2.44 -22.30 13.87
N ARG A 183 -1.45 -21.82 14.63
CA ARG A 183 -0.05 -22.22 14.44
C ARG A 183 0.25 -23.63 14.94
N LEU A 184 -0.50 -24.12 15.94
CA LEU A 184 -0.43 -25.51 16.39
C LEU A 184 -1.17 -26.44 15.43
N GLY A 185 -2.38 -26.10 14.98
CA GLY A 185 -3.15 -26.92 14.03
C GLY A 185 -2.51 -27.03 12.63
N ARG A 186 -1.90 -25.94 12.12
CA ARG A 186 -1.22 -25.95 10.81
C ARG A 186 0.14 -26.67 10.84
N ARG A 187 0.76 -26.80 12.02
CA ARG A 187 2.02 -27.54 12.21
C ARG A 187 1.83 -28.95 12.76
N GLY A 188 0.73 -29.25 13.44
CA GLY A 188 0.47 -30.52 14.12
C GLY A 188 -0.11 -31.62 13.22
N ALA A 189 -0.82 -31.29 12.14
CA ALA A 189 -1.39 -32.30 11.23
C ALA A 189 -0.34 -33.05 10.36
N LYS A 190 0.95 -32.73 10.49
CA LYS A 190 2.06 -33.45 9.84
C LYS A 190 2.99 -34.18 10.83
N PHE A 191 2.68 -34.17 12.13
CA PHE A 191 3.47 -34.83 13.17
C PHE A 191 2.64 -35.73 14.10
N MET A 192 1.51 -36.23 13.60
CA MET A 192 0.70 -37.29 14.23
C MET A 192 0.46 -38.40 13.22
#